data_AF-A0A2S1XDY1-F1
#
_entry.id   AF-A0A2S1XDY1-F1
#
_cell.length_a   1.000
_cell.length_b   1.000
_cell.length_c   1.000
_cell.angle_alpha   90.00
_cell.angle_beta   90.00
_cell.angle_gamma   90.00
#
_symmetry.space_group_name_H-M   'P 1'
#
loop_
_entity.id
_entity.type
_entity.pdbx_description
1 polymer ?
#
loop_
_entity_poly.entity_id
_entity_poly.type
_entity_poly.pdbx_seq_one_letter_code
_entity_poly.pdbx_strand_id
1 'polypeptide(L)'
;MGISDVSASLFQATAAASVQAKPAAAKTGATDGTGPAAASKTDKVDLSDLASALKGDALDLFTNLSADDRTSLGKFVSSGALSADELNDALSSALKSERKKAFWQTAQEDAEAGRTPDAEARQQKMQAITQRMFSETETRRAAMFASGMSMEARMAATSQLADEMRALQDTYDQLAGIGRPMTAYTLKGGDERFFATSKEQAAGQKLADLGFQSGSFDKALSTLAKGFAQKYVAEEGKSVITVGPAVK
;
A
#
# COMPACT_ATOMS: atom_id res chain seq x y z
N MET A 1 5.69 -0.48 -34.15
CA MET A 1 5.43 0.97 -34.20
C MET A 1 4.66 1.29 -32.93
N GLY A 2 5.23 1.72 -31.81
CA GLY A 2 6.33 2.65 -31.62
C GLY A 2 5.74 4.04 -31.36
N ILE A 3 5.26 4.29 -30.14
CA ILE A 3 4.97 5.65 -29.67
C ILE A 3 5.92 5.94 -28.50
N SER A 4 7.06 6.54 -28.85
CA SER A 4 7.96 7.19 -27.91
C SER A 4 7.61 8.69 -27.83
N ASP A 5 7.92 9.25 -26.66
CA ASP A 5 8.37 10.63 -26.43
C ASP A 5 7.44 11.81 -26.73
N VAL A 6 6.81 12.34 -25.66
CA VAL A 6 6.63 13.78 -25.33
C VAL A 6 6.34 13.79 -23.81
N SER A 7 7.05 14.42 -22.87
CA SER A 7 7.74 15.70 -22.85
C SER A 7 8.88 15.70 -21.82
N ALA A 8 10.08 16.00 -22.29
CA ALA A 8 11.14 16.60 -21.49
C ALA A 8 10.95 18.13 -21.42
N SER A 9 11.62 18.74 -20.45
CA SER A 9 11.79 20.19 -20.22
C SER A 9 10.69 20.86 -19.38
N LEU A 10 11.06 21.39 -18.22
CA LEU A 10 11.59 22.76 -18.14
C LEU A 10 11.68 23.19 -16.66
N PHE A 11 12.88 23.15 -16.06
CA PHE A 11 13.30 24.15 -15.07
C PHE A 11 14.83 24.11 -14.97
N GLN A 12 15.46 24.93 -15.80
CA GLN A 12 16.81 25.42 -15.58
C GLN A 12 16.74 26.58 -14.58
N ALA A 13 17.54 26.52 -13.53
CA ALA A 13 18.03 27.69 -12.82
C ALA A 13 19.52 27.49 -12.54
N THR A 14 20.31 28.25 -13.28
CA THR A 14 21.75 28.50 -13.14
C THR A 14 22.06 29.28 -11.86
N ALA A 15 23.11 28.89 -11.14
CA ALA A 15 24.07 29.82 -10.53
C ALA A 15 25.40 29.10 -10.23
N ALA A 16 26.49 29.82 -10.47
CA ALA A 16 27.84 29.32 -10.64
C ALA A 16 28.75 29.48 -9.41
N ALA A 17 29.80 28.65 -9.38
CA ALA A 17 31.16 28.83 -8.88
C ALA A 17 31.44 29.59 -7.56
N SER A 18 32.14 28.93 -6.64
CA SER A 18 33.50 29.35 -6.25
C SER A 18 34.30 28.22 -5.60
N VAL A 19 35.59 28.24 -5.89
CA VAL A 19 36.63 27.26 -5.58
C VAL A 19 37.25 27.57 -4.22
N GLN A 20 37.50 26.56 -3.39
CA GLN A 20 38.76 26.50 -2.63
C GLN A 20 39.11 25.08 -2.18
N ALA A 21 40.07 24.49 -2.89
CA ALA A 21 40.83 23.35 -2.42
C ALA A 21 41.92 23.81 -1.44
N LYS A 22 42.18 23.01 -0.40
CA LYS A 22 43.54 22.87 0.18
C LYS A 22 43.73 21.47 0.82
N PRO A 23 44.80 20.74 0.49
CA PRO A 23 45.12 19.41 1.04
C PRO A 23 46.21 19.47 2.13
N ALA A 24 46.23 18.47 3.02
CA ALA A 24 47.38 17.97 3.82
C ALA A 24 46.83 17.08 4.96
N ALA A 25 47.42 15.98 5.43
CA ALA A 25 48.63 15.25 5.07
C ALA A 25 48.52 13.84 5.71
N ALA A 26 49.12 12.85 5.05
CA ALA A 26 49.36 11.53 5.60
C ALA A 26 50.42 11.58 6.71
N LYS A 27 50.25 10.75 7.74
CA LYS A 27 51.36 10.21 8.54
C LYS A 27 51.12 8.72 8.84
N THR A 28 52.00 7.93 8.26
CA THR A 28 52.29 6.53 8.57
C THR A 28 52.84 6.36 9.98
N GLY A 29 52.49 5.25 10.63
CA GLY A 29 53.15 4.74 11.82
C GLY A 29 52.72 3.29 12.08
N ALA A 30 53.59 2.35 11.73
CA ALA A 30 53.43 0.91 11.94
C ALA A 30 53.91 0.51 13.35
N THR A 31 53.30 -0.53 13.95
CA THR A 31 53.99 -1.56 14.74
C THR A 31 53.09 -2.80 14.92
N ASP A 32 53.70 -3.96 14.68
CA ASP A 32 53.19 -5.32 14.88
C ASP A 32 52.80 -5.66 16.33
N GLY A 33 51.85 -6.60 16.47
CA GLY A 33 51.50 -7.24 17.74
C GLY A 33 50.46 -8.35 17.56
N THR A 34 50.92 -9.59 17.45
CA THR A 34 50.12 -10.82 17.32
C THR A 34 49.47 -11.20 18.66
N GLY A 35 48.13 -11.29 18.68
CA GLY A 35 47.33 -11.86 19.78
C GLY A 35 45.82 -11.85 19.42
N PRO A 36 45.03 -12.89 19.76
CA PRO A 36 43.71 -13.10 19.16
C PRO A 36 42.60 -12.37 19.94
N ALA A 37 41.99 -11.33 19.35
CA ALA A 37 40.60 -10.90 19.60
C ALA A 37 40.26 -9.54 18.95
N ALA A 38 38.95 -9.35 18.71
CA ALA A 38 38.23 -8.11 18.52
C ALA A 38 37.92 -7.68 17.07
N ALA A 39 36.95 -8.37 16.46
CA ALA A 39 35.90 -7.66 15.73
C ALA A 39 35.18 -6.72 16.71
N SER A 40 35.58 -5.43 16.84
CA SER A 40 34.83 -4.46 17.69
C SER A 40 35.26 -2.98 17.66
N LYS A 41 36.26 -2.54 16.89
CA LYS A 41 36.65 -1.11 16.89
C LYS A 41 36.16 -0.33 15.67
N THR A 42 36.30 -0.89 14.47
CA THR A 42 35.81 -0.25 13.24
C THR A 42 34.29 -0.20 13.22
N ASP A 43 33.65 -1.29 13.63
CA ASP A 43 32.19 -1.42 13.71
C ASP A 43 31.59 -0.32 14.62
N LYS A 44 32.20 -0.07 15.78
CA LYS A 44 31.63 0.87 16.76
C LYS A 44 31.74 2.35 16.38
N VAL A 45 32.75 2.73 15.59
CA VAL A 45 33.01 4.12 15.17
C VAL A 45 32.31 4.43 13.84
N ASP A 46 32.33 3.51 12.88
CA ASP A 46 31.56 3.69 11.62
C ASP A 46 30.04 3.62 11.88
N LEU A 47 29.61 2.80 12.86
CA LEU A 47 28.22 2.80 13.31
C LEU A 47 27.84 4.03 14.13
N SER A 48 28.76 4.78 14.74
CA SER A 48 28.37 5.95 15.55
C SER A 48 27.93 7.14 14.68
N ASP A 49 28.65 7.39 13.58
CA ASP A 49 28.29 8.45 12.64
C ASP A 49 27.02 8.06 11.85
N LEU A 50 26.92 6.78 11.49
CA LEU A 50 25.73 6.23 10.83
C LEU A 50 24.50 6.25 11.75
N ALA A 51 24.63 5.81 13.01
CA ALA A 51 23.55 5.84 13.99
C ALA A 51 23.13 7.26 14.36
N SER A 52 24.00 8.26 14.21
CA SER A 52 23.66 9.67 14.42
C SER A 52 22.83 10.26 13.27
N ALA A 53 23.03 9.76 12.05
CA ALA A 53 22.26 10.18 10.88
C ALA A 53 20.90 9.46 10.76
N LEU A 54 20.83 8.20 11.19
CA LEU A 54 19.61 7.40 11.22
C LEU A 54 18.62 7.95 12.25
N LYS A 55 17.37 8.14 11.83
CA LYS A 55 16.32 8.71 12.68
C LYS A 55 15.02 7.93 12.57
N GLY A 56 14.24 7.98 13.65
CA GLY A 56 12.90 7.41 13.72
C GLY A 56 12.85 5.97 13.21
N ASP A 57 11.93 5.71 12.29
CA ASP A 57 11.67 4.38 11.76
C ASP A 57 12.86 3.71 11.05
N ALA A 58 13.74 4.50 10.42
CA ALA A 58 14.94 3.97 9.77
C ALA A 58 15.96 3.48 10.80
N LEU A 59 16.06 4.16 11.95
CA LEU A 59 16.87 3.72 13.08
C LEU A 59 16.30 2.44 13.69
N ASP A 60 14.98 2.38 13.89
CA ASP A 60 14.30 1.19 14.40
C ASP A 60 14.51 -0.01 13.45
N LEU A 61 14.40 0.21 12.14
CA LEU A 61 14.72 -0.83 11.16
C LEU A 61 16.17 -1.27 11.27
N PHE A 62 17.12 -0.31 11.26
CA PHE A 62 18.55 -0.60 11.29
C PHE A 62 18.97 -1.38 12.54
N THR A 63 18.42 -1.05 13.70
CA THR A 63 18.71 -1.77 14.97
C THR A 63 18.18 -3.20 14.99
N ASN A 64 17.13 -3.49 14.22
CA ASN A 64 16.58 -4.84 14.06
C ASN A 64 17.28 -5.67 12.96
N LEU A 65 18.26 -5.10 12.25
CA LEU A 65 19.05 -5.82 11.25
C LEU A 65 20.14 -6.71 11.88
N SER A 66 20.56 -7.71 11.12
CA SER A 66 21.72 -8.53 11.48
C SER A 66 23.00 -7.69 11.53
N ALA A 67 24.03 -8.16 12.24
CA ALA A 67 25.32 -7.48 12.26
C ALA A 67 25.96 -7.40 10.86
N ASP A 68 25.77 -8.45 10.04
CA ASP A 68 26.29 -8.53 8.68
C ASP A 68 25.61 -7.51 7.74
N ASP A 69 24.30 -7.34 7.86
CA ASP A 69 23.55 -6.33 7.09
C ASP A 69 23.97 -4.92 7.49
N ARG A 70 24.07 -4.65 8.80
CA ARG A 70 24.54 -3.36 9.31
C ARG A 70 25.96 -3.03 8.82
N THR A 71 26.84 -4.02 8.83
CA THR A 71 28.21 -3.87 8.30
C THR A 71 28.20 -3.60 6.80
N SER A 72 27.36 -4.29 6.04
CA SER A 72 27.26 -4.11 4.58
C SER A 72 26.74 -2.72 4.22
N LEU A 73 25.70 -2.25 4.93
CA LEU A 73 25.20 -0.88 4.81
C LEU A 73 26.27 0.15 5.21
N GLY A 74 26.99 -0.11 6.31
CA GLY A 74 28.11 0.71 6.75
C GLY A 74 29.22 0.82 5.69
N LYS A 75 29.53 -0.25 4.96
CA LYS A 75 30.50 -0.24 3.85
C LYS A 75 30.08 0.64 2.68
N PHE A 76 28.79 0.67 2.33
CA PHE A 76 28.31 1.60 1.29
C PHE A 76 28.47 3.06 1.71
N VAL A 77 28.33 3.33 3.00
CA VAL A 77 28.51 4.70 3.53
C VAL A 77 29.99 5.08 3.65
N SER A 78 30.83 4.21 4.21
CA SER A 78 32.26 4.49 4.35
C SER A 78 33.01 4.55 3.03
N SER A 79 32.53 3.84 2.00
CA SER A 79 33.06 3.97 0.62
C SER A 79 32.56 5.21 -0.12
N GLY A 80 31.61 5.96 0.45
CA GLY A 80 30.99 7.12 -0.19
C GLY A 80 30.01 6.79 -1.33
N ALA A 81 29.68 5.51 -1.51
CA ALA A 81 28.66 5.09 -2.48
C ALA A 81 27.27 5.59 -2.07
N LEU A 82 26.99 5.67 -0.77
CA LEU A 82 25.82 6.29 -0.15
C LEU A 82 26.27 7.29 0.92
N SER A 83 25.56 8.41 1.07
CA SER A 83 25.68 9.21 2.30
C SER A 83 24.85 8.61 3.43
N ALA A 84 25.14 8.98 4.68
CA ALA A 84 24.37 8.50 5.82
C ALA A 84 22.90 8.98 5.78
N ASP A 85 22.66 10.20 5.26
CA ASP A 85 21.31 10.72 5.02
C ASP A 85 20.59 9.96 3.89
N GLU A 86 21.31 9.61 2.81
CA GLU A 86 20.75 8.78 1.74
C GLU A 86 20.40 7.38 2.26
N LEU A 87 21.20 6.79 3.16
CA LEU A 87 20.84 5.53 3.79
C LEU A 87 19.56 5.66 4.62
N ASN A 88 19.45 6.70 5.44
CA ASN A 88 18.23 6.97 6.21
C ASN A 88 17.00 7.09 5.30
N ASP A 89 17.14 7.83 4.20
CA ASP A 89 16.09 8.05 3.21
C ASP A 89 15.72 6.74 2.47
N ALA A 90 16.71 5.91 2.14
CA ALA A 90 16.52 4.62 1.49
C ALA A 90 15.77 3.63 2.37
N LEU A 91 16.17 3.51 3.65
CA LEU A 91 15.52 2.66 4.64
C LEU A 91 14.08 3.11 4.91
N SER A 92 13.87 4.44 5.03
CA SER A 92 12.54 5.02 5.19
C SER A 92 11.64 4.71 4.00
N SER A 93 12.17 4.86 2.77
CA SER A 93 11.45 4.54 1.53
C SER A 93 10.99 3.09 1.49
N ALA A 94 11.90 2.16 1.80
CA ALA A 94 11.63 0.73 1.79
C ALA A 94 10.55 0.36 2.81
N LEU A 95 10.66 0.91 4.03
CA LEU A 95 9.68 0.65 5.08
C LEU A 95 8.29 1.22 4.76
N LYS A 96 8.22 2.45 4.23
CA LYS A 96 6.94 3.08 3.81
C LYS A 96 6.25 2.28 2.71
N SER A 97 7.03 1.77 1.75
CA SER A 97 6.53 0.91 0.67
C SER A 97 5.90 -0.38 1.21
N GLU A 98 6.59 -1.06 2.12
CA GLU A 98 6.09 -2.31 2.69
C GLU A 98 4.99 -2.12 3.73
N ARG A 99 4.93 -0.98 4.43
CA ARG A 99 3.75 -0.60 5.24
C ARG A 99 2.49 -0.52 4.39
N LYS A 100 2.60 0.09 3.20
CA LYS A 100 1.48 0.21 2.27
C LYS A 100 1.03 -1.16 1.76
N LYS A 101 1.98 -2.02 1.41
CA LYS A 101 1.70 -3.41 1.02
C LYS A 101 1.04 -4.19 2.15
N ALA A 102 1.60 -4.13 3.36
CA ALA A 102 1.06 -4.78 4.54
C ALA A 102 -0.36 -4.28 4.89
N PHE A 103 -0.62 -2.98 4.77
CA PHE A 103 -1.95 -2.41 4.96
C PHE A 103 -2.98 -3.03 4.02
N TRP A 104 -2.69 -3.05 2.71
CA TRP A 104 -3.63 -3.62 1.72
C TRP A 104 -3.75 -5.13 1.85
N GLN A 105 -2.69 -5.81 2.27
CA GLN A 105 -2.75 -7.23 2.59
C GLN A 105 -3.68 -7.50 3.77
N THR A 106 -3.60 -6.72 4.87
CA THR A 106 -4.53 -6.84 5.99
C THR A 106 -5.97 -6.57 5.56
N ALA A 107 -6.19 -5.54 4.73
CA ALA A 107 -7.52 -5.25 4.18
C ALA A 107 -8.07 -6.42 3.32
N GLN A 108 -7.21 -7.04 2.51
CA GLN A 108 -7.56 -8.20 1.71
C GLN A 108 -7.88 -9.42 2.58
N GLU A 109 -7.04 -9.74 3.56
CA GLU A 109 -7.24 -10.86 4.49
C GLU A 109 -8.55 -10.71 5.27
N ASP A 110 -8.87 -9.51 5.76
CA ASP A 110 -10.13 -9.23 6.44
C ASP A 110 -11.34 -9.35 5.49
N ALA A 111 -11.20 -8.93 4.22
CA ALA A 111 -12.24 -9.09 3.21
C ALA A 111 -12.46 -10.55 2.83
N GLU A 112 -11.39 -11.35 2.75
CA GLU A 112 -11.43 -12.78 2.48
C GLU A 112 -11.99 -13.57 3.67
N ALA A 113 -11.65 -13.21 4.90
CA ALA A 113 -12.24 -13.79 6.11
C ALA A 113 -13.75 -13.50 6.21
N GLY A 114 -14.21 -12.36 5.68
CA GLY A 114 -15.63 -12.04 5.51
C GLY A 114 -16.30 -12.78 4.34
N ARG A 115 -15.54 -13.44 3.47
CA ARG A 115 -16.03 -14.17 2.29
C ARG A 115 -16.39 -15.60 2.70
N THR A 116 -17.58 -15.74 3.26
CA THR A 116 -18.16 -17.06 3.55
C THR A 116 -18.64 -17.75 2.26
N PRO A 117 -18.86 -19.07 2.25
CA PRO A 117 -19.55 -19.78 1.16
C PRO A 117 -20.91 -19.15 0.78
N ASP A 118 -21.52 -18.43 1.71
CA ASP A 118 -22.73 -17.62 1.46
C ASP A 118 -22.49 -16.50 0.44
N ALA A 119 -21.26 -15.99 0.25
CA ALA A 119 -20.97 -14.93 -0.72
C ALA A 119 -21.13 -15.41 -2.17
N GLU A 120 -20.67 -16.63 -2.49
CA GLU A 120 -20.88 -17.25 -3.80
C GLU A 120 -22.36 -17.59 -4.02
N ALA A 121 -23.01 -18.17 -3.01
CA ALA A 121 -24.44 -18.46 -3.07
C ALA A 121 -25.28 -17.17 -3.22
N ARG A 122 -24.87 -16.07 -2.60
CA ARG A 122 -25.47 -14.74 -2.73
C ARG A 122 -25.29 -14.16 -4.12
N GLN A 123 -24.11 -14.32 -4.72
CA GLN A 123 -23.85 -13.90 -6.10
C GLN A 123 -24.71 -14.69 -7.09
N GLN A 124 -24.85 -16.01 -6.92
CA GLN A 124 -25.75 -16.83 -7.73
C GLN A 124 -27.22 -16.42 -7.55
N LYS A 125 -27.67 -16.15 -6.31
CA LYS A 125 -29.02 -15.65 -6.03
C LYS A 125 -29.27 -14.29 -6.66
N MET A 126 -28.31 -13.37 -6.62
CA MET A 126 -28.40 -12.08 -7.31
C MET A 126 -28.56 -12.26 -8.82
N GLN A 127 -27.73 -13.10 -9.45
CA GLN A 127 -27.85 -13.38 -10.89
C GLN A 127 -29.22 -13.98 -11.24
N ALA A 128 -29.73 -14.91 -10.43
CA ALA A 128 -31.05 -15.49 -10.62
C ALA A 128 -32.17 -14.44 -10.51
N ILE A 129 -32.09 -13.51 -9.54
CA ILE A 129 -33.04 -12.41 -9.39
C ILE A 129 -32.97 -11.46 -10.59
N THR A 130 -31.77 -11.10 -11.05
CA THR A 130 -31.59 -10.26 -12.25
C THR A 130 -32.20 -10.92 -13.49
N GLN A 131 -31.94 -12.20 -13.70
CA GLN A 131 -32.53 -12.95 -14.83
C GLN A 131 -34.06 -13.01 -14.73
N ARG A 132 -34.59 -13.24 -13.53
CA ARG A 132 -36.04 -13.23 -13.27
C ARG A 132 -36.65 -11.86 -13.52
N MET A 133 -35.99 -10.79 -13.10
CA MET A 133 -36.44 -9.41 -13.33
C MET A 133 -36.54 -9.12 -14.82
N PHE A 134 -35.52 -9.50 -15.62
CA PHE A 134 -35.56 -9.33 -17.07
C PHE A 134 -36.67 -10.17 -17.73
N SER A 135 -36.78 -11.45 -17.38
CA SER A 135 -37.76 -12.35 -18.02
C SER A 135 -39.22 -12.04 -17.66
N GLU A 136 -39.51 -11.69 -16.40
CA GLU A 136 -40.86 -11.30 -15.96
C GLU A 136 -41.26 -9.94 -16.57
N THR A 137 -40.33 -8.99 -16.67
CA THR A 137 -40.58 -7.69 -17.30
C THR A 137 -40.89 -7.84 -18.79
N GLU A 138 -40.16 -8.69 -19.50
CA GLU A 138 -40.34 -8.92 -20.94
C GLU A 138 -41.66 -9.67 -21.24
N THR A 139 -41.93 -10.74 -20.51
CA THR A 139 -43.14 -11.56 -20.69
C THR A 139 -44.41 -10.75 -20.37
N ARG A 140 -44.40 -9.95 -19.31
CA ARG A 140 -45.56 -9.13 -18.93
C ARG A 140 -45.71 -7.88 -19.78
N ARG A 141 -44.60 -7.29 -20.27
CA ARG A 141 -44.67 -6.25 -21.30
C ARG A 141 -45.34 -6.81 -22.57
N ALA A 142 -45.01 -8.02 -23.00
CA ALA A 142 -45.71 -8.64 -24.13
C ALA A 142 -47.21 -8.83 -23.86
N ALA A 143 -47.60 -9.28 -22.65
CA ALA A 143 -48.99 -9.48 -22.26
C ALA A 143 -49.80 -8.17 -22.14
N MET A 144 -49.21 -7.08 -21.64
CA MET A 144 -49.87 -5.77 -21.49
C MET A 144 -50.17 -5.06 -22.80
N PHE A 145 -49.53 -5.49 -23.90
CA PHE A 145 -49.76 -4.98 -25.25
C PHE A 145 -50.50 -6.01 -26.14
N ALA A 146 -50.94 -7.13 -25.57
CA ALA A 146 -51.77 -8.09 -26.28
C ALA A 146 -53.15 -7.48 -26.60
N SER A 147 -53.65 -7.75 -27.81
CA SER A 147 -54.94 -7.24 -28.28
C SER A 147 -56.10 -7.75 -27.43
N GLY A 148 -56.92 -6.85 -26.89
CA GLY A 148 -58.15 -7.21 -26.17
C GLY A 148 -58.18 -6.87 -24.67
N MET A 149 -57.10 -6.37 -24.07
CA MET A 149 -57.14 -5.84 -22.70
C MET A 149 -57.83 -4.48 -22.63
N SER A 150 -58.73 -4.32 -21.65
CA SER A 150 -59.29 -3.01 -21.32
C SER A 150 -58.22 -2.10 -20.70
N MET A 151 -58.39 -0.78 -20.82
CA MET A 151 -57.48 0.21 -20.24
C MET A 151 -57.37 0.07 -18.72
N GLU A 152 -58.47 -0.28 -18.06
CA GLU A 152 -58.53 -0.50 -16.60
C GLU A 152 -57.75 -1.75 -16.18
N ALA A 153 -57.92 -2.86 -16.90
CA ALA A 153 -57.12 -4.07 -16.69
C ALA A 153 -55.62 -3.82 -16.92
N ARG A 154 -55.28 -2.93 -17.87
CA ARG A 154 -53.90 -2.55 -18.17
C ARG A 154 -53.28 -1.72 -17.05
N MET A 155 -54.03 -0.78 -16.46
CA MET A 155 -53.56 -0.02 -15.30
C MET A 155 -53.37 -0.92 -14.08
N ALA A 156 -54.30 -1.86 -13.81
CA ALA A 156 -54.16 -2.82 -12.73
C ALA A 156 -52.93 -3.73 -12.90
N ALA A 157 -52.69 -4.24 -14.11
CA ALA A 157 -51.51 -5.04 -14.42
C ALA A 157 -50.19 -4.23 -14.29
N THR A 158 -50.22 -2.94 -14.63
CA THR A 158 -49.06 -2.05 -14.46
C THR A 158 -48.77 -1.78 -12.98
N SER A 159 -49.80 -1.57 -12.16
CA SER A 159 -49.65 -1.40 -10.70
C SER A 159 -49.09 -2.66 -10.05
N GLN A 160 -49.61 -3.84 -10.40
CA GLN A 160 -49.09 -5.12 -9.90
C GLN A 160 -47.64 -5.36 -10.32
N LEU A 161 -47.27 -5.00 -11.55
CA LEU A 161 -45.87 -5.08 -11.99
C LEU A 161 -44.98 -4.15 -11.15
N ALA A 162 -45.44 -2.93 -10.85
CA ALA A 162 -44.66 -2.00 -10.03
C ALA A 162 -44.41 -2.54 -8.61
N ASP A 163 -45.41 -3.16 -7.99
CA ASP A 163 -45.28 -3.77 -6.66
C ASP A 163 -44.35 -4.98 -6.66
N GLU A 164 -44.44 -5.84 -7.68
CA GLU A 164 -43.55 -7.00 -7.84
C GLU A 164 -42.11 -6.59 -8.13
N MET A 165 -41.89 -5.59 -9.00
CA MET A 165 -40.56 -5.04 -9.26
C MET A 165 -39.96 -4.44 -8.00
N ARG A 166 -40.78 -3.76 -7.17
CA ARG A 166 -40.35 -3.23 -5.88
C ARG A 166 -39.92 -4.34 -4.93
N ALA A 167 -40.69 -5.42 -4.80
CA ALA A 167 -40.33 -6.55 -3.94
C ALA A 167 -39.06 -7.29 -4.42
N LEU A 168 -38.89 -7.44 -5.74
CA LEU A 168 -37.66 -8.00 -6.33
C LEU A 168 -36.46 -7.09 -6.07
N GLN A 169 -36.65 -5.78 -6.19
CA GLN A 169 -35.62 -4.80 -5.89
C GLN A 169 -35.25 -4.79 -4.41
N ASP A 170 -36.20 -4.84 -3.49
CA ASP A 170 -35.94 -4.94 -2.05
C ASP A 170 -35.16 -6.22 -1.71
N THR A 171 -35.50 -7.34 -2.35
CA THR A 171 -34.78 -8.61 -2.22
C THR A 171 -33.36 -8.51 -2.76
N TYR A 172 -33.18 -7.86 -3.92
CA TYR A 172 -31.88 -7.58 -4.51
C TYR A 172 -31.04 -6.70 -3.60
N ASP A 173 -31.59 -5.63 -3.04
CA ASP A 173 -30.89 -4.70 -2.15
C ASP A 173 -30.44 -5.40 -0.87
N GLN A 174 -31.30 -6.24 -0.29
CA GLN A 174 -30.99 -7.07 0.87
C GLN A 174 -29.86 -8.08 0.58
N LEU A 175 -29.83 -8.65 -0.63
CA LEU A 175 -28.75 -9.53 -1.12
C LEU A 175 -27.49 -8.77 -1.51
N ALA A 176 -27.58 -7.55 -2.03
CA ALA A 176 -26.43 -6.72 -2.34
C ALA A 176 -25.78 -6.17 -1.06
N GLY A 177 -26.44 -6.32 0.10
CA GLY A 177 -25.98 -5.75 1.35
C GLY A 177 -26.16 -4.24 1.41
N ILE A 178 -27.03 -3.68 0.56
CA ILE A 178 -27.46 -2.29 0.65
C ILE A 178 -28.15 -2.12 2.01
N GLY A 179 -27.78 -1.05 2.71
CA GLY A 179 -28.17 -0.78 4.09
C GLY A 179 -27.43 -1.59 5.16
N ARG A 180 -26.48 -2.47 4.80
CA ARG A 180 -25.60 -3.14 5.79
C ARG A 180 -24.31 -2.35 6.01
N PRO A 181 -23.75 -2.34 7.23
CA PRO A 181 -22.45 -1.77 7.50
C PRO A 181 -21.36 -2.56 6.76
N MET A 182 -20.53 -1.86 6.01
CA MET A 182 -19.31 -2.35 5.39
C MET A 182 -18.09 -1.70 6.04
N THR A 183 -17.01 -2.46 6.18
CA THR A 183 -15.72 -1.94 6.62
C THR A 183 -14.99 -1.35 5.43
N ALA A 184 -14.78 -0.04 5.44
CA ALA A 184 -13.93 0.66 4.48
C ALA A 184 -12.51 0.81 5.03
N TYR A 185 -11.52 0.52 4.18
CA TYR A 185 -10.10 0.68 4.48
C TYR A 185 -9.59 1.93 3.77
N THR A 186 -9.06 2.88 4.52
CA THR A 186 -8.59 4.15 3.95
C THR A 186 -7.17 4.46 4.42
N LEU A 187 -6.29 4.73 3.46
CA LEU A 187 -5.02 5.41 3.71
C LEU A 187 -5.22 6.89 3.44
N LYS A 188 -4.88 7.74 4.41
CA LYS A 188 -4.90 9.20 4.22
C LYS A 188 -3.91 9.56 3.10
N GLY A 189 -4.41 10.23 2.06
CA GLY A 189 -3.57 10.68 0.95
C GLY A 189 -2.49 11.63 1.46
N GLY A 190 -1.23 11.37 1.09
CA GLY A 190 -0.08 12.17 1.55
C GLY A 190 0.39 11.87 2.97
N ASP A 191 -0.11 10.81 3.63
CA ASP A 191 0.41 10.39 4.93
C ASP A 191 1.89 9.97 4.82
N GLU A 192 2.78 10.78 5.37
CA GLU A 192 4.24 10.59 5.29
C GLU A 192 4.69 9.25 5.87
N ARG A 193 3.86 8.59 6.70
CA ARG A 193 4.12 7.25 7.27
C ARG A 193 4.03 6.14 6.22
N PHE A 194 3.38 6.39 5.07
CA PHE A 194 3.15 5.44 3.97
C PHE A 194 3.66 5.91 2.61
N PHE A 195 3.84 7.21 2.41
CA PHE A 195 4.24 7.78 1.14
C PHE A 195 5.66 8.31 1.22
N ALA A 196 6.57 7.64 0.50
CA ALA A 196 7.95 8.09 0.36
C ALA A 196 8.03 9.35 -0.53
N THR A 197 8.87 10.29 -0.14
CA THR A 197 9.21 11.47 -0.94
C THR A 197 10.04 11.07 -2.16
N SER A 198 10.16 11.95 -3.16
CA SER A 198 11.02 11.70 -4.34
C SER A 198 12.48 11.46 -3.96
N LYS A 199 12.97 12.13 -2.89
CA LYS A 199 14.33 11.94 -2.37
C LYS A 199 14.52 10.54 -1.79
N GLU A 200 13.56 10.09 -0.97
CA GLU A 200 13.54 8.75 -0.39
C GLU A 200 13.46 7.66 -1.46
N GLN A 201 12.64 7.86 -2.49
CA GLN A 201 12.54 6.93 -3.62
C GLN A 201 13.87 6.82 -4.38
N ALA A 202 14.51 7.96 -4.68
CA ALA A 202 15.80 7.97 -5.37
C ALA A 202 16.90 7.28 -4.55
N ALA A 203 16.95 7.53 -3.24
CA ALA A 203 17.90 6.88 -2.35
C ALA A 203 17.65 5.37 -2.22
N GLY A 204 16.38 4.95 -2.14
CA GLY A 204 15.99 3.55 -2.16
C GLY A 204 16.41 2.83 -3.44
N GLN A 205 16.20 3.46 -4.61
CA GLN A 205 16.65 2.92 -5.89
C GLN A 205 18.17 2.80 -5.93
N LYS A 206 18.90 3.81 -5.46
CA LYS A 206 20.37 3.80 -5.39
C LYS A 206 20.89 2.65 -4.52
N LEU A 207 20.27 2.39 -3.37
CA LEU A 207 20.62 1.25 -2.51
C LEU A 207 20.39 -0.10 -3.21
N ALA A 208 19.29 -0.22 -3.98
CA ALA A 208 19.02 -1.42 -4.77
C ALA A 208 20.02 -1.60 -5.92
N ASP A 209 20.41 -0.51 -6.60
CA ASP A 209 21.39 -0.52 -7.69
C ASP A 209 22.80 -0.92 -7.21
N LEU A 210 23.12 -0.63 -5.94
CA LEU A 210 24.33 -1.10 -5.27
C LEU A 210 24.29 -2.60 -4.92
N GLY A 211 23.17 -3.28 -5.19
CA GLY A 211 23.01 -4.72 -5.00
C GLY A 211 22.74 -5.14 -3.56
N PHE A 212 22.30 -4.22 -2.70
CA PHE A 212 21.94 -4.58 -1.33
C PHE A 212 20.63 -5.38 -1.31
N GLN A 213 20.73 -6.68 -1.00
CA GLN A 213 19.61 -7.58 -0.81
C GLN A 213 19.95 -8.55 0.31
N SER A 214 19.03 -8.74 1.25
CA SER A 214 19.25 -9.65 2.37
C SER A 214 17.93 -10.18 2.92
N GLY A 215 17.89 -11.49 3.19
CA GLY A 215 16.71 -12.11 3.80
C GLY A 215 16.44 -11.61 5.23
N SER A 216 17.47 -11.23 6.00
CA SER A 216 17.26 -10.61 7.31
C SER A 216 16.71 -9.19 7.20
N PHE A 217 17.14 -8.44 6.20
CA PHE A 217 16.58 -7.13 5.88
C PHE A 217 15.09 -7.24 5.53
N ASP A 218 14.73 -8.11 4.58
CA ASP A 218 13.34 -8.31 4.17
C ASP A 218 12.44 -8.75 5.33
N LYS A 219 12.97 -9.63 6.20
CA LYS A 219 12.25 -10.10 7.39
C LYS A 219 12.02 -8.99 8.42
N ALA A 220 13.05 -8.21 8.74
CA ALA A 220 12.93 -7.09 9.68
C ALA A 220 11.92 -6.07 9.16
N LEU A 221 12.04 -5.74 7.88
CA LEU A 221 11.19 -4.78 7.21
C LEU A 221 9.73 -5.23 7.14
N SER A 222 9.48 -6.50 6.78
CA SER A 222 8.11 -7.07 6.80
C SER A 222 7.53 -7.10 8.22
N THR A 223 8.32 -7.45 9.23
CA THR A 223 7.86 -7.53 10.62
C THR A 223 7.42 -6.16 11.14
N LEU A 224 8.27 -5.14 10.97
CA LEU A 224 7.96 -3.78 11.39
C LEU A 224 6.80 -3.18 10.59
N ALA A 225 6.76 -3.41 9.28
CA ALA A 225 5.68 -2.94 8.41
C ALA A 225 4.33 -3.56 8.79
N LYS A 226 4.28 -4.88 9.05
CA LYS A 226 3.06 -5.58 9.47
C LYS A 226 2.55 -5.09 10.82
N GLY A 227 3.43 -5.00 11.82
CA GLY A 227 3.05 -4.51 13.15
C GLY A 227 2.49 -3.09 13.09
N PHE A 228 3.13 -2.22 12.31
CA PHE A 228 2.64 -0.86 12.09
C PHE A 228 1.30 -0.83 11.35
N ALA A 229 1.16 -1.56 10.24
CA ALA A 229 -0.04 -1.57 9.43
C ALA A 229 -1.25 -2.11 10.21
N GLN A 230 -1.08 -3.18 10.99
CA GLN A 230 -2.14 -3.74 11.84
C GLN A 230 -2.61 -2.73 12.88
N LYS A 231 -1.67 -2.05 13.56
CA LYS A 231 -2.00 -0.99 14.52
C LYS A 231 -2.72 0.17 13.85
N TYR A 232 -2.23 0.63 12.71
CA TYR A 232 -2.86 1.71 11.94
C TYR A 232 -4.29 1.33 11.53
N VAL A 233 -4.49 0.13 11.00
CA VAL A 233 -5.81 -0.39 10.61
C VAL A 233 -6.77 -0.42 11.82
N ALA A 234 -6.29 -0.81 13.00
CA ALA A 234 -7.10 -0.86 14.21
C ALA A 234 -7.47 0.54 14.76
N GLU A 235 -6.59 1.53 14.61
CA GLU A 235 -6.74 2.86 15.22
C GLU A 235 -7.29 3.93 14.28
N GLU A 236 -6.89 3.93 13.01
CA GLU A 236 -7.14 5.03 12.05
C GLU A 236 -7.63 4.55 10.67
N GLY A 237 -7.26 3.33 10.26
CA GLY A 237 -7.36 2.87 8.89
C GLY A 237 -8.68 2.18 8.53
N LYS A 238 -9.60 2.03 9.48
CA LYS A 238 -10.93 1.42 9.31
C LYS A 238 -12.04 2.42 9.61
N SER A 239 -13.05 2.46 8.76
CA SER A 239 -14.32 3.12 9.03
C SER A 239 -15.49 2.22 8.66
N VAL A 240 -16.60 2.36 9.38
CA VAL A 240 -17.84 1.65 9.05
C VAL A 240 -18.71 2.58 8.21
N ILE A 241 -19.04 2.15 7.00
CA ILE A 241 -19.92 2.87 6.08
C ILE A 241 -21.14 2.03 5.75
N THR A 242 -22.28 2.69 5.56
CA THR A 242 -23.51 2.04 5.09
C THR A 242 -23.86 2.62 3.74
N VAL A 243 -24.02 1.77 2.72
CA VAL A 243 -24.42 2.20 1.39
C VAL A 243 -25.94 2.10 1.27
N GLY A 244 -26.63 3.22 1.04
CA GLY A 244 -28.09 3.28 0.94
C GLY A 244 -28.80 3.48 2.29
N PRO A 245 -30.13 3.66 2.30
CA PRO A 245 -30.89 3.77 3.54
C PRO A 245 -30.75 2.49 4.37
N ALA A 246 -30.69 2.62 5.69
CA ALA A 246 -30.67 1.48 6.59
C ALA A 246 -31.91 0.60 6.33
N VAL A 247 -31.70 -0.69 6.12
CA VAL A 247 -32.81 -1.66 6.08
C VAL A 247 -33.35 -1.73 7.51
N LYS A 248 -34.61 -1.32 7.69
CA LYS A 248 -35.32 -1.41 8.98
C LYS A 248 -35.70 -2.84 9.30
#